data_AF-A0A0Q2N0T6-F1
#
_entry.id   AF-A0A0Q2N0T6-F1
#
_cell.length_a   1.000
_cell.length_b   1.000
_cell.length_c   1.000
_cell.angle_alpha   90.00
_cell.angle_beta   90.00
_cell.angle_gamma   90.00
#
_symmetry.space_group_name_H-M   'P 1'
#
loop_
_entity.id
_entity.type
_entity.pdbx_description
1 polymer ?
#
loop_
_entity_poly.entity_id
_entity_poly.type
_entity_poly.pdbx_seq_one_letter_code
_entity_poly.pdbx_strand_id
1 'polypeptide(L)'
;MLNALVSRQSAVLLLWFTSLAAFASSDAILTVDNQGQKAYFSLEQLLTHADKEIVTNTPWTDDSTKFVGVSAKALLHMIGVEKADLKVTALNNYWSTIPYDDIEKYNPLFAVKKNDDVMSVRDKGPIWVIYPLTEFNELNNEVLHSRMVWQVSQIETLR
;
A
#
# COMPACT_ATOMS: atom_id res chain seq x y z
N MET A 1 -48.85 35.28 46.07
CA MET A 1 -47.38 35.18 45.88
C MET A 1 -47.09 33.83 45.24
N LEU A 2 -46.54 33.86 44.03
CA LEU A 2 -46.10 32.73 43.19
C LEU A 2 -44.98 31.92 43.85
N ASN A 3 -44.86 30.63 43.49
CA ASN A 3 -43.63 29.91 43.08
C ASN A 3 -43.94 28.39 43.00
N ALA A 4 -44.16 27.82 41.81
CA ALA A 4 -43.19 27.18 40.90
C ALA A 4 -42.70 25.79 41.41
N LEU A 5 -43.25 24.66 40.90
CA LEU A 5 -42.79 23.85 39.75
C LEU A 5 -41.37 23.26 39.90
N VAL A 6 -41.28 21.92 40.02
CA VAL A 6 -40.19 21.14 39.41
C VAL A 6 -40.75 19.82 38.88
N SER A 7 -40.93 19.74 37.56
CA SER A 7 -41.22 18.52 36.81
C SER A 7 -39.93 17.74 36.56
N ARG A 8 -39.89 16.45 36.88
CA ARG A 8 -38.82 15.53 36.48
C ARG A 8 -38.91 15.25 34.97
N GLN A 9 -37.93 15.70 34.20
CA GLN A 9 -37.75 15.23 32.82
C GLN A 9 -36.79 14.04 32.82
N SER A 10 -37.27 12.89 32.34
CA SER A 10 -36.45 11.73 32.04
C SER A 10 -35.76 11.96 30.69
N ALA A 11 -34.43 12.08 30.69
CA ALA A 11 -33.65 12.17 29.46
C ALA A 11 -33.46 10.77 28.86
N VAL A 12 -33.99 10.54 27.66
CA VAL A 12 -33.70 9.35 26.84
C VAL A 12 -32.44 9.66 26.02
N LEU A 13 -31.34 8.97 26.31
CA LEU A 13 -30.12 9.03 25.50
C LEU A 13 -30.31 8.13 24.27
N LEU A 14 -30.53 8.73 23.10
CA LEU A 14 -30.46 8.03 21.82
C LEU A 14 -28.99 7.95 21.39
N LEU A 15 -28.37 6.77 21.50
CA LEU A 15 -27.04 6.52 20.95
C LEU A 15 -27.17 6.31 19.44
N TRP A 16 -26.73 7.29 18.65
CA TRP A 16 -26.63 7.17 17.20
C TRP A 16 -25.39 6.34 16.86
N PHE A 17 -25.60 5.09 16.45
CA PHE A 17 -24.56 4.28 15.80
C PHE A 17 -24.41 4.76 14.35
N THR A 18 -23.45 5.64 14.08
CA THR A 18 -23.05 5.94 12.70
C THR A 18 -22.12 4.84 12.22
N SER A 19 -22.64 3.89 11.43
CA SER A 19 -21.80 2.96 10.69
C SER A 19 -21.02 3.74 9.62
N LEU A 20 -19.69 3.79 9.71
CA LEU A 20 -18.86 4.17 8.56
C LEU A 20 -18.99 3.05 7.52
N ALA A 21 -19.81 3.27 6.50
CA ALA A 21 -19.71 2.48 5.28
C ALA A 21 -18.41 2.89 4.57
N ALA A 22 -17.45 1.97 4.49
CA ALA A 22 -16.26 2.15 3.67
C ALA A 22 -16.69 2.13 2.20
N PHE A 23 -16.71 3.29 1.54
CA PHE A 23 -16.91 3.38 0.11
C PHE A 23 -15.68 2.78 -0.59
N ALA A 24 -15.84 1.61 -1.20
CA ALA A 24 -14.86 1.13 -2.17
C ALA A 24 -14.88 2.10 -3.37
N SER A 25 -13.75 2.72 -3.68
CA SER A 25 -13.63 3.52 -4.89
C SER A 25 -13.72 2.59 -6.10
N SER A 26 -14.60 2.87 -7.06
CA SER A 26 -14.85 1.99 -8.21
C SER A 26 -13.65 1.85 -9.16
N ASP A 27 -12.58 2.60 -8.92
CA ASP A 27 -11.33 2.70 -9.69
C ASP A 27 -10.10 2.22 -8.89
N ALA A 28 -10.29 1.58 -7.73
CA ALA A 28 -9.19 1.11 -6.91
C ALA A 28 -8.34 0.06 -7.65
N ILE A 29 -7.02 0.25 -7.64
CA ILE A 29 -6.05 -0.69 -8.22
C ILE A 29 -5.25 -1.45 -7.16
N LEU A 30 -5.28 -0.98 -5.91
CA LEU A 30 -4.64 -1.61 -4.78
C LEU A 30 -5.59 -1.66 -3.58
N THR A 31 -5.71 -2.83 -2.96
CA THR A 31 -6.31 -3.01 -1.64
C THR A 31 -5.22 -3.25 -0.61
N VAL A 32 -5.23 -2.52 0.49
CA VAL A 32 -4.35 -2.78 1.63
C VAL A 32 -5.19 -3.18 2.83
N ASP A 33 -4.95 -4.38 3.35
CA ASP A 33 -5.66 -4.95 4.49
C ASP A 33 -4.76 -4.92 5.75
N ASN A 34 -5.17 -4.15 6.75
CA ASN A 34 -4.58 -4.14 8.07
C ASN A 34 -5.51 -4.84 9.06
N GLN A 35 -5.34 -6.16 9.21
CA GLN A 35 -6.09 -6.97 10.18
C GLN A 35 -7.62 -6.81 10.08
N GLY A 36 -8.14 -6.80 8.86
CA GLY A 36 -9.55 -6.63 8.52
C GLY A 36 -9.95 -5.19 8.23
N GLN A 37 -9.09 -4.20 8.50
CA GLN A 37 -9.31 -2.81 8.11
C GLN A 37 -8.76 -2.59 6.70
N LYS A 38 -9.66 -2.43 5.73
CA LYS A 38 -9.28 -2.29 4.32
C LYS A 38 -9.22 -0.83 3.89
N ALA A 39 -8.10 -0.45 3.30
CA ALA A 39 -7.92 0.77 2.53
C ALA A 39 -7.86 0.42 1.03
N TYR A 40 -8.43 1.29 0.20
CA TYR A 40 -8.47 1.14 -1.25
C TYR A 40 -7.81 2.35 -1.89
N PHE A 41 -6.89 2.11 -2.84
CA PHE A 41 -6.14 3.17 -3.50
C PHE A 41 -6.33 3.11 -5.00
N SER A 42 -6.74 4.24 -5.59
CA SER A 42 -6.70 4.46 -7.03
C SER A 42 -5.29 4.80 -7.50
N LEU A 43 -5.06 4.76 -8.81
CA LEU A 43 -3.79 5.19 -9.41
C LEU A 43 -3.47 6.65 -9.07
N GLU A 44 -4.47 7.54 -9.12
CA GLU A 44 -4.29 8.97 -8.82
C GLU A 44 -3.82 9.19 -7.37
N GLN A 45 -4.40 8.45 -6.42
CA GLN A 45 -3.99 8.51 -5.01
C GLN A 45 -2.55 8.03 -4.85
N LEU A 46 -2.17 6.90 -5.48
CA LEU A 46 -0.80 6.40 -5.42
C LEU A 46 0.20 7.35 -6.07
N LEU A 47 -0.16 8.02 -7.17
CA LEU A 47 0.68 9.05 -7.79
C LEU A 47 0.83 10.28 -6.90
N THR A 48 -0.24 10.70 -6.23
CA THR A 48 -0.22 11.84 -5.29
C THR A 48 0.66 11.56 -4.08
N HIS A 49 0.71 10.30 -3.63
CA HIS A 49 1.53 9.86 -2.50
C HIS A 49 2.90 9.29 -2.89
N ALA A 50 3.27 9.33 -4.18
CA ALA A 50 4.57 8.85 -4.62
C ALA A 50 5.69 9.68 -3.98
N ASP A 51 6.54 9.03 -3.18
CA ASP A 51 7.57 9.65 -2.35
C ASP A 51 8.99 9.25 -2.77
N LYS A 52 9.13 8.25 -3.65
CA LYS A 52 10.42 7.65 -3.96
C LYS A 52 10.56 7.31 -5.44
N GLU A 53 11.79 7.51 -5.92
CA GLU A 53 12.30 7.04 -7.20
C GLU A 53 13.42 6.02 -6.94
N ILE A 54 13.45 4.94 -7.73
CA ILE A 54 14.56 3.98 -7.75
C ILE A 54 15.05 3.84 -9.18
N VAL A 55 16.36 3.95 -9.35
CA VAL A 55 17.04 3.62 -10.60
C VAL A 55 17.85 2.35 -10.37
N THR A 56 17.47 1.24 -11.01
CA THR A 56 18.10 -0.07 -10.79
C THR A 56 18.00 -0.93 -12.04
N ASN A 57 18.93 -1.88 -12.17
CA ASN A 57 18.80 -2.97 -13.12
C ASN A 57 17.94 -4.06 -12.48
N THR A 58 17.20 -4.80 -13.32
CA THR A 58 16.44 -5.98 -12.90
C THR A 58 16.68 -7.10 -13.90
N PRO A 59 16.49 -8.39 -13.53
CA PRO A 59 16.57 -9.50 -14.48
C PRO A 59 15.56 -9.43 -15.64
N TRP A 60 14.58 -8.53 -15.59
CA TRP A 60 13.45 -8.44 -16.53
C TRP A 60 13.39 -7.11 -17.29
N THR A 61 14.37 -6.24 -17.13
CA THR A 61 14.44 -4.93 -17.79
C THR A 61 15.81 -4.75 -18.43
N ASP A 62 15.85 -3.96 -19.49
CA ASP A 62 17.10 -3.56 -20.14
C ASP A 62 17.75 -2.40 -19.37
N ASP A 63 19.03 -2.54 -19.06
CA ASP A 63 19.88 -1.54 -18.40
C ASP A 63 19.19 -0.74 -17.26
N SER A 64 19.72 0.44 -16.94
CA SER A 64 19.33 1.25 -15.79
C SER A 64 17.91 1.81 -15.94
N THR A 65 16.94 1.13 -15.32
CA THR A 65 15.52 1.47 -15.42
C THR A 65 15.07 2.32 -14.24
N LYS A 66 14.32 3.39 -14.53
CA LYS A 66 13.75 4.28 -13.51
C LYS A 66 12.34 3.85 -13.12
N PHE A 67 12.09 3.75 -11.83
CA PHE A 67 10.78 3.43 -11.26
C PHE A 67 10.34 4.50 -10.27
N VAL A 68 9.06 4.86 -10.28
CA VAL A 68 8.47 5.85 -9.36
C VAL A 68 7.20 5.28 -8.73
N GLY A 69 7.00 5.51 -7.44
CA GLY A 69 5.81 5.10 -6.71
C GLY A 69 5.89 5.37 -5.21
N VAL A 70 5.14 4.59 -4.45
CA VAL A 70 5.04 4.72 -2.98
C VAL A 70 6.01 3.74 -2.32
N SER A 71 6.88 4.23 -1.44
CA SER A 71 7.79 3.37 -0.68
C SER A 71 7.04 2.53 0.36
N ALA A 72 7.59 1.38 0.75
CA ALA A 72 6.96 0.52 1.75
C ALA A 72 6.77 1.22 3.10
N LYS A 73 7.71 2.09 3.51
CA LYS A 73 7.54 2.95 4.71
C LYS A 73 6.38 3.92 4.55
N ALA A 74 6.27 4.60 3.40
CA ALA A 74 5.16 5.52 3.14
C ALA A 74 3.81 4.79 3.11
N LEU A 75 3.75 3.59 2.51
CA LEU A 75 2.55 2.76 2.48
C LEU A 75 2.09 2.39 3.90
N LEU A 76 3.00 1.94 4.75
CA LEU A 76 2.72 1.63 6.16
C LEU A 76 2.21 2.86 6.92
N HIS A 77 2.85 4.02 6.71
CA HIS A 77 2.41 5.28 7.31
C HIS A 77 1.01 5.70 6.84
N MET A 78 0.66 5.53 5.56
CA MET A 78 -0.66 5.83 5.00
C MET A 78 -1.79 5.04 5.66
N ILE A 79 -1.50 3.83 6.16
CA ILE A 79 -2.47 2.98 6.86
C ILE A 79 -2.33 3.03 8.39
N GLY A 80 -1.49 3.93 8.92
CA GLY A 80 -1.30 4.12 10.35
C GLY A 80 -0.55 2.96 11.05
N VAL A 81 0.33 2.26 10.33
CA VAL A 81 1.14 1.14 10.86
C VAL A 81 2.61 1.55 10.93
N GLU A 82 3.26 1.29 12.06
CA GLU A 82 4.69 1.61 12.24
C GLU A 82 5.62 0.48 11.75
N LYS A 83 5.28 -0.77 12.07
CA LYS A 83 6.06 -1.96 11.78
C LYS A 83 5.17 -3.16 11.48
N ALA A 84 5.35 -3.74 10.30
CA ALA A 84 4.71 -4.98 9.87
C ALA A 84 5.47 -5.60 8.68
N ASP A 85 5.44 -6.93 8.61
CA ASP A 85 5.72 -7.64 7.38
C ASP A 85 4.56 -7.43 6.38
N LEU A 86 4.85 -7.43 5.09
CA LEU A 86 3.84 -7.24 4.05
C LEU A 86 3.72 -8.49 3.19
N LYS A 87 2.57 -9.14 3.21
CA LYS A 87 2.21 -10.13 2.20
C LYS A 87 1.69 -9.40 0.96
N VAL A 88 2.40 -9.52 -0.14
CA VAL A 88 2.08 -8.84 -1.41
C VAL A 88 1.54 -9.85 -2.40
N THR A 89 0.33 -9.61 -2.91
CA THR A 89 -0.39 -10.52 -3.81
C THR A 89 -0.66 -9.84 -5.16
N ALA A 90 -0.41 -10.57 -6.24
CA ALA A 90 -0.63 -10.17 -7.62
C ALA A 90 -2.02 -10.55 -8.14
N LEU A 91 -2.42 -9.98 -9.28
CA LEU A 91 -3.66 -10.30 -9.99
C LEU A 91 -3.83 -11.80 -10.31
N ASN A 92 -2.73 -12.53 -10.51
CA ASN A 92 -2.74 -13.97 -10.79
C ASN A 92 -2.66 -14.84 -9.53
N ASN A 93 -2.83 -14.26 -8.33
CA ASN A 93 -2.71 -14.91 -7.03
C ASN A 93 -1.29 -15.39 -6.66
N TYR A 94 -0.26 -15.04 -7.44
CA TYR A 94 1.11 -15.15 -6.96
C TYR A 94 1.30 -14.20 -5.78
N TRP A 95 2.04 -14.62 -4.76
CA TRP A 95 2.34 -13.78 -3.61
C TRP A 95 3.74 -14.05 -3.06
N SER A 96 4.27 -13.05 -2.38
CA SER A 96 5.51 -13.15 -1.62
C SER A 96 5.43 -12.25 -0.38
N THR A 97 6.29 -12.50 0.60
CA THR A 97 6.37 -11.69 1.83
C THR A 97 7.59 -10.77 1.76
N ILE A 98 7.36 -9.48 1.99
CA ILE A 98 8.39 -8.49 2.26
C ILE A 98 8.52 -8.39 3.79
N PRO A 99 9.61 -8.90 4.39
CA PRO A 99 9.81 -8.75 5.83
C PRO A 99 10.07 -7.29 6.18
N TYR A 100 9.72 -6.87 7.38
CA TYR A 100 9.97 -5.50 7.81
C TYR A 100 11.47 -5.15 7.81
N ASP A 101 12.35 -6.12 8.08
CA ASP A 101 13.80 -5.92 8.01
C ASP A 101 14.24 -5.47 6.59
N ASP A 102 13.58 -5.96 5.54
CA ASP A 102 13.80 -5.48 4.16
C ASP A 102 13.28 -4.05 3.98
N ILE A 103 12.15 -3.71 4.60
CA ILE A 103 11.60 -2.35 4.60
C ILE A 103 12.56 -1.39 5.31
N GLU A 104 13.16 -1.81 6.43
CA GLU A 104 14.15 -1.02 7.15
C GLU A 104 15.41 -0.82 6.31
N LYS A 105 15.95 -1.90 5.72
CA LYS A 105 17.22 -1.91 4.99
C LYS A 105 17.14 -1.30 3.60
N TYR A 106 16.17 -1.72 2.79
CA TYR A 106 16.08 -1.38 1.37
C TYR A 106 14.94 -0.39 1.06
N ASN A 107 13.92 -0.36 1.93
CA ASN A 107 12.66 0.36 1.73
C ASN A 107 12.10 0.21 0.30
N PRO A 108 11.63 -1.00 -0.08
CA PRO A 108 11.19 -1.31 -1.43
C PRO A 108 10.08 -0.37 -1.92
N LEU A 109 10.00 -0.21 -3.23
CA LEU A 109 9.06 0.69 -3.89
C LEU A 109 7.89 -0.10 -4.46
N PHE A 110 6.66 0.31 -4.17
CA PHE A 110 5.48 -0.09 -4.92
C PHE A 110 5.36 0.85 -6.13
N ALA A 111 6.09 0.53 -7.19
CA ALA A 111 6.21 1.37 -8.38
C ALA A 111 4.92 1.35 -9.19
N VAL A 112 4.47 2.53 -9.64
CA VAL A 112 3.34 2.71 -10.57
C VAL A 112 3.78 3.24 -11.93
N LYS A 113 5.01 3.78 -12.00
CA LYS A 113 5.64 4.21 -13.25
C LYS A 113 6.96 3.48 -13.50
N LYS A 114 7.25 3.27 -14.78
CA LYS A 114 8.53 2.79 -15.31
C LYS A 114 8.95 3.71 -16.45
N ASN A 115 10.15 4.29 -16.36
CA ASN A 115 10.67 5.27 -17.32
C ASN A 115 9.65 6.39 -17.64
N ASP A 116 9.11 6.99 -16.58
CA ASP A 116 8.11 8.09 -16.60
C ASP A 116 6.68 7.72 -17.05
N ASP A 117 6.50 6.56 -17.67
CA ASP A 117 5.19 6.07 -18.11
C ASP A 117 4.50 5.23 -17.02
N VAL A 118 3.17 5.38 -16.92
CA VAL A 118 2.34 4.52 -16.05
C VAL A 118 2.36 3.09 -16.59
N MET A 119 2.62 2.13 -15.71
CA MET A 119 2.69 0.72 -16.11
C MET A 119 1.29 0.15 -16.36
N SER A 120 1.06 -0.37 -17.56
CA SER A 120 -0.14 -1.15 -17.88
C SER A 120 -0.03 -2.58 -17.34
N VAL A 121 -1.16 -3.29 -17.23
CA VAL A 121 -1.15 -4.73 -16.86
C VAL A 121 -0.26 -5.56 -17.79
N ARG A 122 -0.28 -5.28 -19.10
CA ARG A 122 0.56 -5.99 -20.09
C ARG A 122 2.05 -5.74 -19.89
N ASP A 123 2.40 -4.62 -19.26
CA ASP A 123 3.77 -4.22 -18.95
C ASP A 123 4.04 -4.26 -17.44
N LYS A 124 3.69 -5.38 -16.80
CA LYS A 124 3.97 -5.69 -15.38
C LYS A 124 3.29 -4.77 -14.34
N GLY A 125 2.45 -3.83 -14.76
CA GLY A 125 1.62 -2.99 -13.89
C GLY A 125 0.34 -3.67 -13.40
N PRO A 126 -0.54 -2.97 -12.68
CA PRO A 126 -0.48 -1.52 -12.43
C PRO A 126 0.56 -1.13 -11.36
N ILE A 127 1.01 -2.11 -10.57
CA ILE A 127 2.02 -1.92 -9.52
C ILE A 127 3.06 -3.03 -9.61
N TRP A 128 4.34 -2.67 -9.47
CA TRP A 128 5.45 -3.61 -9.36
C TRP A 128 6.29 -3.27 -8.13
N VAL A 129 6.55 -4.26 -7.27
CA VAL A 129 7.52 -4.14 -6.18
C VAL A 129 8.93 -4.08 -6.74
N ILE A 130 9.67 -3.02 -6.41
CA ILE A 130 11.05 -2.81 -6.85
C ILE A 130 11.96 -2.66 -5.64
N TYR A 131 13.00 -3.50 -5.60
CA TYR A 131 14.13 -3.33 -4.69
C TYR A 131 15.25 -2.55 -5.39
N PRO A 132 16.01 -1.70 -4.68
CA PRO A 132 17.17 -1.00 -5.22
C PRO A 132 18.38 -1.94 -5.37
N LEU A 133 18.27 -2.94 -6.24
CA LEU A 133 19.25 -4.04 -6.36
C LEU A 133 20.65 -3.53 -6.72
N THR A 134 20.77 -2.56 -7.62
CA THR A 134 22.07 -1.99 -8.02
C THR A 134 22.77 -1.29 -6.85
N GLU A 135 22.03 -0.47 -6.08
CA GLU A 135 22.58 0.30 -4.95
C GLU A 135 23.16 -0.61 -3.87
N PHE A 136 22.50 -1.75 -3.60
CA PHE A 136 22.89 -2.69 -2.56
C PHE A 136 23.74 -3.86 -3.06
N ASN A 137 24.11 -3.88 -4.35
CA ASN A 137 24.84 -4.98 -4.99
C ASN A 137 24.13 -6.35 -4.86
N GLU A 138 22.81 -6.35 -5.01
CA GLU A 138 21.93 -7.51 -4.83
C GLU A 138 21.38 -8.05 -6.17
N LEU A 139 22.00 -7.71 -7.30
CA LEU A 139 21.53 -8.04 -8.66
C LEU A 139 21.33 -9.54 -8.95
N ASN A 140 21.96 -10.41 -8.16
CA ASN A 140 21.87 -11.87 -8.29
C ASN A 140 21.13 -12.51 -7.11
N ASN A 141 20.39 -11.73 -6.32
CA ASN A 141 19.69 -12.22 -5.13
C ASN A 141 18.30 -12.75 -5.49
N GLU A 142 18.20 -14.06 -5.71
CA GLU A 142 16.95 -14.72 -6.10
C GLU A 142 15.82 -14.56 -5.07
N VAL A 143 16.15 -14.42 -3.78
CA VAL A 143 15.15 -14.17 -2.74
C VAL A 143 14.51 -12.81 -2.96
N LEU A 144 15.30 -11.75 -3.18
CA LEU A 144 14.76 -10.42 -3.48
C LEU A 144 14.01 -10.40 -4.82
N HIS A 145 14.50 -11.11 -5.83
CA HIS A 145 13.79 -11.25 -7.11
C HIS A 145 12.39 -11.85 -6.91
N SER A 146 12.25 -12.89 -6.09
CA SER A 146 10.95 -13.47 -5.78
C SER A 146 10.00 -12.51 -5.04
N ARG A 147 10.54 -11.50 -4.34
CA ARG A 147 9.77 -10.48 -3.62
C ARG A 147 9.37 -9.31 -4.53
N MET A 148 9.93 -9.19 -5.72
CA MET A 148 9.60 -8.16 -6.73
C MET A 148 8.32 -8.51 -7.49
N VAL A 149 7.21 -8.65 -6.75
CA VAL A 149 5.89 -9.01 -7.27
C VAL A 149 5.39 -7.94 -8.25
N TRP A 150 5.13 -8.32 -9.50
CA TRP A 150 4.45 -7.48 -10.48
C TRP A 150 2.94 -7.68 -10.46
N GLN A 151 2.22 -6.74 -11.05
CA GLN A 151 0.75 -6.72 -11.09
C GLN A 151 0.12 -6.83 -9.69
N VAL A 152 0.71 -6.14 -8.70
CA VAL A 152 0.19 -6.15 -7.32
C VAL A 152 -1.24 -5.61 -7.30
N SER A 153 -2.12 -6.31 -6.60
CA SER A 153 -3.52 -5.94 -6.40
C SER A 153 -3.92 -5.88 -4.93
N GLN A 154 -3.23 -6.64 -4.07
CA GLN A 154 -3.51 -6.68 -2.64
C GLN A 154 -2.24 -6.73 -1.81
N ILE A 155 -2.25 -6.02 -0.69
CA ILE A 155 -1.23 -6.10 0.36
C ILE A 155 -1.94 -6.38 1.68
N GLU A 156 -1.37 -7.27 2.49
CA GLU A 156 -1.85 -7.57 3.84
C GLU A 156 -0.70 -7.40 4.82
N THR A 157 -0.93 -6.68 5.91
CA THR A 157 0.04 -6.60 7.01
C THR A 157 0.03 -7.89 7.82
N LEU A 158 1.19 -8.48 8.04
CA LEU A 158 1.37 -9.62 8.93
C LEU A 158 1.91 -9.13 10.29
N ARG A 159 1.64 -9.89 11.35
CA ARG A 159 2.13 -9.62 12.71
C ARG A 159 3.55 -10.10 12.90
#